data_AF-A0AAW9TD68-F1
#
_entry.id   AF-A0AAW9TD68-F1
#
_cell.length_a   1.000
_cell.length_b   1.000
_cell.length_c   1.000
_cell.angle_alpha   90.00
_cell.angle_beta   90.00
_cell.angle_gamma   90.00
#
_symmetry.space_group_name_H-M   'P 1'
#
loop_
_entity.id
_entity.type
_entity.pdbx_description
1 polymer ?
#
loop_
_entity_poly.entity_id
_entity_poly.type
_entity_poly.pdbx_seq_one_letter_code
_entity_poly.pdbx_strand_id
1 'polypeptide(L)'
;MKKNITFNSKHIQWFLFLCLSFSITFCMFLLSSCSDDDSPEVNNKAHYQDVPASLLTDAKKLEMVRSIQDLKDGRFFYLDYTEDYKLSTISGYNLTDNTQLIGAVLKTLCDKTPSWLKTRVKLDAGCSAFAVTTPDTGDYLMGRNFDYSHDNEPIAAALVRTAPEGGLKSISMVDAYWIGYRQDLWHYILYNKEQFEKHKTQDLSYIMAFPYLLMDGMNEAGFAVSVLHLDGKPTQQASTGKKLTTTLALRMMLDHARTVDEALKILDGYDLWIPDNDGNYHFYMADATGRYAIVEFVYDKDHQSKIYIDDEYTGEDGKTHFKYPDVLPNTREVIEKRYASNFYVSETMACSDKGPKLSNHGKTRYDMMEFVIKQNSNQLSEEGAMNLLNGVSQAETPGNPTSHTQWSVVYNLSQRKATICVNRDYKNKFTFYAK
;
A
#
# COMPACT_ATOMS: atom_id res chain seq x y z
N MET A 1 -61.44 -16.31 5.89
CA MET A 1 -61.76 -17.65 5.35
C MET A 1 -60.44 -18.36 5.03
N LYS A 2 -60.19 -19.53 5.63
CA LYS A 2 -59.09 -20.44 5.26
C LYS A 2 -59.50 -21.26 4.04
N LYS A 3 -58.54 -21.54 3.15
CA LYS A 3 -58.36 -22.73 2.28
C LYS A 3 -57.33 -22.35 1.20
N ASN A 4 -56.56 -23.23 0.60
CA ASN A 4 -55.94 -24.52 0.93
C ASN A 4 -55.05 -24.80 -0.29
N ILE A 5 -53.86 -25.36 -0.08
CA ILE A 5 -52.95 -25.82 -1.13
C ILE A 5 -53.54 -27.07 -1.79
N THR A 6 -53.39 -27.22 -3.11
CA THR A 6 -53.19 -28.55 -3.75
C THR A 6 -52.42 -28.42 -5.06
N PHE A 7 -51.32 -29.19 -5.12
CA PHE A 7 -50.55 -29.57 -6.30
C PHE A 7 -51.38 -30.44 -7.25
N ASN A 8 -51.11 -30.39 -8.56
CA ASN A 8 -51.53 -31.44 -9.48
C ASN A 8 -50.39 -31.82 -10.44
N SER A 9 -50.20 -33.13 -10.54
CA SER A 9 -49.20 -33.88 -11.29
C SER A 9 -49.45 -33.88 -12.80
N LYS A 10 -48.42 -34.19 -13.61
CA LYS A 10 -48.54 -35.14 -14.75
C LYS A 10 -47.21 -35.47 -15.45
N HIS A 11 -46.95 -36.79 -15.58
CA HIS A 11 -46.08 -37.55 -16.52
C HIS A 11 -44.55 -37.60 -16.22
N ILE A 12 -43.90 -38.68 -15.74
CA ILE A 12 -43.79 -40.14 -16.09
C ILE A 12 -42.87 -40.43 -17.29
N GLN A 13 -41.70 -41.06 -17.02
CA GLN A 13 -41.03 -42.22 -17.70
C GLN A 13 -39.54 -42.27 -17.26
N TRP A 14 -39.11 -43.05 -16.26
CA TRP A 14 -38.61 -44.45 -16.29
C TRP A 14 -37.69 -44.81 -17.47
N PHE A 15 -36.40 -45.06 -17.23
CA PHE A 15 -35.79 -46.41 -17.23
C PHE A 15 -34.33 -46.40 -16.73
N LEU A 16 -33.99 -47.47 -16.00
CA LEU A 16 -32.76 -47.79 -15.27
C LEU A 16 -32.13 -49.06 -15.89
N PHE A 17 -30.87 -49.35 -15.56
CA PHE A 17 -30.04 -50.56 -15.84
C PHE A 17 -29.28 -50.59 -17.18
N LEU A 18 -28.04 -51.11 -17.33
CA LEU A 18 -27.29 -52.12 -16.56
C LEU A 18 -25.76 -52.04 -16.86
N CYS A 19 -24.98 -52.63 -15.96
CA CYS A 19 -23.51 -52.76 -15.80
C CYS A 19 -22.71 -53.45 -16.93
N LEU A 20 -21.39 -53.18 -17.06
CA LEU A 20 -20.28 -54.14 -16.79
C LEU A 20 -18.86 -53.59 -17.14
N SER A 21 -17.99 -53.59 -16.13
CA SER A 21 -16.55 -53.94 -16.08
C SER A 21 -15.62 -53.81 -17.31
N PHE A 22 -14.50 -53.11 -17.13
CA PHE A 22 -13.16 -53.63 -17.48
C PHE A 22 -12.10 -53.04 -16.54
N SER A 23 -11.40 -53.93 -15.83
CA SER A 23 -10.25 -53.62 -14.98
C SER A 23 -8.97 -53.62 -15.83
N ILE A 24 -8.16 -52.57 -15.75
CA ILE A 24 -6.71 -52.65 -16.00
C ILE A 24 -6.01 -51.85 -14.90
N THR A 25 -5.24 -52.57 -14.09
CA THR A 25 -4.34 -52.06 -13.08
C THR A 25 -3.12 -51.44 -13.75
N PHE A 26 -2.82 -50.18 -13.46
CA PHE A 26 -1.48 -49.62 -13.64
C PHE A 26 -1.10 -48.82 -12.39
N CYS A 27 -0.29 -49.44 -11.53
CA CYS A 27 0.41 -48.73 -10.47
C CYS A 27 1.49 -47.85 -11.10
N MET A 28 1.35 -46.53 -11.01
CA MET A 28 2.48 -45.61 -10.98
C MET A 28 2.40 -44.81 -9.68
N PHE A 29 3.41 -45.01 -8.83
CA PHE A 29 3.79 -44.07 -7.81
C PHE A 29 4.15 -42.74 -8.50
N LEU A 30 3.35 -41.70 -8.28
CA LEU A 30 3.77 -40.33 -8.53
C LEU A 30 3.50 -39.52 -7.25
N LEU A 31 4.59 -39.02 -6.71
CA LEU A 31 4.69 -38.20 -5.51
C LEU A 31 3.77 -36.99 -5.63
N SER A 32 2.95 -36.75 -4.60
CA SER A 32 2.23 -35.50 -4.43
C SER A 32 3.23 -34.37 -4.17
N SER A 33 3.55 -33.61 -5.22
CA SER A 33 4.10 -32.26 -5.07
C SER A 33 2.93 -31.29 -5.09
N CYS A 34 2.44 -30.92 -3.92
CA CYS A 34 1.52 -29.79 -3.79
C CYS A 34 2.30 -28.50 -4.07
N SER A 35 2.09 -27.90 -5.24
CA SER A 35 2.45 -26.51 -5.50
C SER A 35 1.29 -25.83 -6.22
N ASP A 36 0.19 -25.64 -5.50
CA ASP A 36 -0.93 -24.81 -5.97
C ASP A 36 -0.58 -23.34 -5.64
N ASP A 37 0.14 -22.70 -6.55
CA ASP A 37 0.31 -21.24 -6.60
C ASP A 37 -0.46 -20.70 -7.82
N ASP A 38 -1.78 -20.56 -7.66
CA ASP A 38 -2.65 -19.88 -8.62
C ASP A 38 -2.46 -18.35 -8.53
N SER A 39 -1.26 -17.85 -8.84
CA SER A 39 -1.11 -16.48 -9.33
C SER A 39 -1.41 -16.45 -10.81
N PRO A 40 -2.15 -15.46 -11.34
CA PRO A 40 -2.42 -15.39 -12.78
C PRO A 40 -1.09 -15.34 -13.55
N GLU A 41 -0.72 -16.43 -14.21
CA GLU A 41 0.42 -16.48 -15.13
C GLU A 41 0.11 -15.60 -16.33
N VAL A 42 0.48 -14.32 -16.27
CA VAL A 42 0.55 -13.49 -17.47
C VAL A 42 1.93 -13.72 -18.06
N ASN A 43 2.03 -14.66 -19.00
CA ASN A 43 3.28 -15.02 -19.66
C ASN A 43 3.75 -13.92 -20.63
N ASN A 44 4.19 -12.79 -20.08
CA ASN A 44 4.82 -11.66 -20.77
C ASN A 44 6.34 -11.64 -20.56
N LYS A 45 6.95 -12.74 -20.08
CA LYS A 45 8.41 -12.83 -19.79
C LYS A 45 9.30 -12.38 -20.95
N ALA A 46 8.83 -12.50 -22.19
CA ALA A 46 9.57 -12.07 -23.38
C ALA A 46 9.57 -10.54 -23.61
N HIS A 47 8.58 -9.81 -23.07
CA HIS A 47 8.36 -8.39 -23.41
C HIS A 47 9.49 -7.47 -22.92
N TYR A 48 10.07 -7.78 -21.75
CA TYR A 48 11.06 -6.92 -21.10
C TYR A 48 12.52 -7.39 -21.24
N GLN A 49 12.78 -8.49 -21.98
CA GLN A 49 14.13 -9.05 -22.12
C GLN A 49 15.11 -8.08 -22.78
N ASP A 50 14.64 -7.36 -23.79
CA ASP A 50 15.46 -6.44 -24.58
C ASP A 50 15.43 -5.00 -24.05
N VAL A 51 14.63 -4.73 -23.00
CA VAL A 51 14.57 -3.40 -22.40
C VAL A 51 15.87 -3.12 -21.64
N PRO A 52 16.48 -1.94 -21.82
CA PRO A 52 17.72 -1.59 -21.13
C PRO A 52 17.58 -1.66 -19.61
N ALA A 53 18.68 -1.98 -18.93
CA ALA A 53 18.85 -1.86 -17.49
C ALA A 53 20.23 -1.26 -17.24
N SER A 54 20.39 0.02 -17.57
CA SER A 54 21.71 0.64 -17.81
C SER A 54 22.65 0.66 -16.59
N LEU A 55 22.08 0.63 -15.38
CA LEU A 55 22.81 0.65 -14.10
C LEU A 55 23.13 -0.75 -13.58
N LEU A 56 22.71 -1.81 -14.27
CA LEU A 56 22.88 -3.20 -13.86
C LEU A 56 23.83 -3.94 -14.82
N THR A 57 24.65 -4.79 -14.24
CA THR A 57 25.62 -5.67 -14.91
C THR A 57 25.62 -7.07 -14.32
N ASP A 58 25.24 -7.20 -13.04
CA ASP A 58 25.03 -8.48 -12.38
C ASP A 58 23.89 -9.26 -13.05
N ALA A 59 24.17 -10.53 -13.37
CA ALA A 59 23.26 -11.37 -14.13
C ALA A 59 21.95 -11.66 -13.37
N LYS A 60 22.00 -11.81 -12.04
CA LYS A 60 20.82 -12.12 -11.23
C LYS A 60 19.93 -10.90 -11.09
N LYS A 61 20.51 -9.71 -10.87
CA LYS A 61 19.76 -8.44 -10.88
C LYS A 61 19.06 -8.22 -12.23
N LEU A 62 19.77 -8.46 -13.33
CA LEU A 62 19.21 -8.36 -14.69
C LEU A 62 18.07 -9.35 -14.91
N GLU A 63 18.24 -10.61 -14.50
CA GLU A 63 17.20 -11.64 -14.57
C GLU A 63 15.95 -11.22 -13.78
N MET A 64 16.13 -10.75 -12.55
CA MET A 64 15.04 -10.28 -11.69
C MET A 64 14.27 -9.13 -12.34
N VAL A 65 14.92 -8.02 -12.72
CA VAL A 65 14.19 -6.86 -13.25
C VAL A 65 13.52 -7.15 -14.60
N ARG A 66 14.08 -8.05 -15.42
CA ARG A 66 13.48 -8.49 -16.70
C ARG A 66 12.36 -9.52 -16.53
N SER A 67 12.21 -10.08 -15.32
CA SER A 67 11.10 -10.97 -15.00
C SER A 67 9.79 -10.24 -14.71
N ILE A 68 9.81 -8.90 -14.64
CA ILE A 68 8.62 -8.08 -14.40
C ILE A 68 7.52 -8.41 -15.40
N GLN A 69 6.30 -8.54 -14.91
CA GLN A 69 5.13 -8.91 -15.70
C GLN A 69 4.19 -7.72 -15.79
N ASP A 70 3.78 -7.36 -16.99
CA ASP A 70 2.64 -6.47 -17.19
C ASP A 70 1.35 -7.28 -17.05
N LEU A 71 0.55 -6.96 -16.04
CA LEU A 71 -0.73 -7.59 -15.75
C LEU A 71 -1.92 -6.83 -16.35
N LYS A 72 -1.72 -5.56 -16.71
CA LYS A 72 -2.80 -4.71 -17.22
C LYS A 72 -2.28 -3.46 -17.95
N ASP A 73 -2.30 -3.52 -19.28
CA ASP A 73 -2.19 -2.38 -20.19
C ASP A 73 -1.03 -1.42 -19.88
N GLY A 74 0.11 -1.93 -19.42
CA GLY A 74 1.28 -1.16 -19.04
C GLY A 74 1.11 -0.32 -17.78
N ARG A 75 0.07 -0.55 -16.97
CA ARG A 75 -0.28 0.26 -15.79
C ARG A 75 -0.26 -0.51 -14.48
N PHE A 76 -0.33 -1.84 -14.53
CA PHE A 76 -0.21 -2.68 -13.34
C PHE A 76 0.76 -3.81 -13.59
N PHE A 77 1.81 -3.87 -12.76
CA PHE A 77 2.91 -4.79 -12.90
C PHE A 77 3.00 -5.75 -11.72
N TYR A 78 3.68 -6.86 -11.92
CA TYR A 78 4.05 -7.81 -10.88
C TYR A 78 5.54 -8.16 -10.94
N LEU A 79 6.17 -8.24 -9.78
CA LEU A 79 7.57 -8.61 -9.64
C LEU A 79 7.81 -9.46 -8.39
N ASP A 80 8.46 -10.61 -8.56
CA ASP A 80 9.17 -11.29 -7.46
C ASP A 80 10.55 -10.65 -7.31
N TYR A 81 10.79 -9.94 -6.20
CA TYR A 81 12.07 -9.31 -5.89
C TYR A 81 12.98 -10.32 -5.19
N THR A 82 13.94 -10.88 -5.92
CA THR A 82 14.79 -11.99 -5.48
C THR A 82 16.12 -11.55 -4.85
N GLU A 83 16.51 -10.30 -5.06
CA GLU A 83 17.79 -9.78 -4.56
C GLU A 83 17.67 -9.20 -3.15
N ASP A 84 18.77 -9.18 -2.41
CA ASP A 84 18.81 -8.53 -1.09
C ASP A 84 18.76 -7.01 -1.26
N TYR A 85 17.66 -6.40 -0.84
CA TYR A 85 17.44 -4.95 -0.91
C TYR A 85 18.14 -4.17 0.21
N LYS A 86 18.93 -4.80 1.09
CA LYS A 86 19.87 -4.16 2.04
C LYS A 86 19.20 -3.23 3.07
N LEU A 87 18.06 -3.65 3.64
CA LEU A 87 17.30 -2.84 4.61
C LEU A 87 18.16 -2.35 5.80
N SER A 88 18.98 -3.22 6.39
CA SER A 88 19.84 -2.86 7.53
C SER A 88 20.88 -1.78 7.18
N THR A 89 21.40 -1.82 5.96
CA THR A 89 22.37 -0.84 5.46
C THR A 89 21.68 0.50 5.20
N ILE A 90 20.55 0.48 4.50
CA ILE A 90 19.84 1.70 4.09
C ILE A 90 19.22 2.41 5.31
N SER A 91 18.62 1.67 6.24
CA SER A 91 18.11 2.24 7.50
C SER A 91 19.23 2.82 8.38
N GLY A 92 20.43 2.23 8.35
CA GLY A 92 21.60 2.73 9.08
C GLY A 92 22.10 4.10 8.62
N TYR A 93 21.68 4.59 7.45
CA TYR A 93 22.05 5.92 6.97
C TYR A 93 21.28 7.07 7.64
N ASN A 94 20.21 6.80 8.40
CA ASN A 94 19.40 7.81 9.09
C ASN A 94 18.93 8.95 8.17
N LEU A 95 18.43 8.58 6.99
CA LEU A 95 18.06 9.51 5.93
C LEU A 95 16.84 10.33 6.33
N THR A 96 16.85 11.61 5.94
CA THR A 96 15.83 12.60 6.29
C THR A 96 15.12 13.19 5.06
N ASP A 97 15.42 12.66 3.87
CA ASP A 97 14.98 13.19 2.58
C ASP A 97 14.73 12.05 1.59
N ASN A 98 13.63 12.14 0.82
CA ASN A 98 13.22 11.10 -0.12
C ASN A 98 14.19 10.97 -1.31
N THR A 99 14.81 12.07 -1.74
CA THR A 99 15.86 12.02 -2.77
C THR A 99 17.12 11.37 -2.26
N GLN A 100 17.52 11.68 -1.02
CA GLN A 100 18.63 10.97 -0.39
C GLN A 100 18.32 9.48 -0.22
N LEU A 101 17.08 9.12 0.11
CA LEU A 101 16.63 7.72 0.14
C LEU A 101 16.80 7.05 -1.21
N ILE A 102 16.17 7.57 -2.27
CA ILE A 102 16.28 6.98 -3.60
C ILE A 102 17.73 6.93 -4.06
N GLY A 103 18.50 7.99 -3.79
CA GLY A 103 19.90 8.03 -4.15
C GLY A 103 20.75 6.99 -3.41
N ALA A 104 20.50 6.79 -2.12
CA ALA A 104 21.17 5.78 -1.31
C ALA A 104 20.78 4.37 -1.75
N VAL A 105 19.50 4.14 -2.05
CA VAL A 105 18.98 2.86 -2.56
C VAL A 105 19.64 2.51 -3.89
N LEU A 106 19.59 3.40 -4.88
CA LEU A 106 20.20 3.14 -6.19
C LEU A 106 21.72 2.96 -6.09
N LYS A 107 22.41 3.76 -5.27
CA LYS A 107 23.85 3.60 -5.04
C LYS A 107 24.21 2.27 -4.36
N THR A 108 23.34 1.77 -3.49
CA THR A 108 23.57 0.51 -2.75
C THR A 108 23.22 -0.71 -3.58
N LEU A 109 22.17 -0.62 -4.41
CA LEU A 109 21.58 -1.77 -5.10
C LEU A 109 21.96 -1.89 -6.57
N CYS A 110 22.25 -0.79 -7.27
CA CYS A 110 22.73 -0.83 -8.66
C CYS A 110 24.25 -1.01 -8.72
N ASP A 111 24.75 -1.48 -9.86
CA ASP A 111 26.18 -1.70 -10.07
C ASP A 111 26.90 -0.44 -10.56
N LYS A 112 26.13 0.55 -11.03
CA LYS A 112 26.60 1.87 -11.44
C LYS A 112 25.76 2.96 -10.79
N THR A 113 26.38 4.11 -10.55
CA THR A 113 25.69 5.29 -10.00
C THR A 113 24.99 6.08 -11.10
N PRO A 114 23.69 6.44 -10.95
CA PRO A 114 23.01 7.32 -11.89
C PRO A 114 23.65 8.73 -11.92
N SER A 115 23.82 9.29 -13.11
CA SER A 115 24.42 10.63 -13.30
C SER A 115 23.57 11.78 -12.76
N TRP A 116 22.27 11.56 -12.57
CA TRP A 116 21.29 12.59 -12.22
C TRP A 116 20.95 12.69 -10.73
N LEU A 117 21.65 11.97 -9.82
CA LEU A 117 21.35 11.84 -8.37
C LEU A 117 21.14 13.14 -7.56
N LYS A 118 21.17 14.31 -8.20
CA LYS A 118 20.88 15.64 -7.66
C LYS A 118 19.39 16.05 -7.74
N THR A 119 18.49 15.23 -8.26
CA THR A 119 17.07 15.60 -8.52
C THR A 119 16.14 15.28 -7.33
N ARG A 120 15.22 16.20 -7.00
CA ARG A 120 14.25 16.10 -5.89
C ARG A 120 13.04 15.21 -6.20
N VAL A 121 12.65 14.33 -5.27
CA VAL A 121 11.43 13.49 -5.29
C VAL A 121 10.48 13.97 -4.19
N LYS A 122 9.22 14.24 -4.54
CA LYS A 122 8.16 14.60 -3.60
C LYS A 122 7.23 13.41 -3.43
N LEU A 123 6.87 13.05 -2.20
CA LEU A 123 5.78 12.12 -1.87
C LEU A 123 4.65 12.97 -1.31
N ASP A 124 3.41 12.76 -1.73
CA ASP A 124 2.17 13.34 -1.18
C ASP A 124 1.06 12.33 -1.58
N ALA A 125 0.05 12.01 -0.77
CA ALA A 125 -0.90 10.93 -1.14
C ALA A 125 -2.24 10.89 -0.38
N GLY A 126 -3.37 11.03 -1.07
CA GLY A 126 -4.72 10.77 -0.54
C GLY A 126 -5.03 9.27 -0.40
N CYS A 127 -5.86 8.83 0.55
CA CYS A 127 -6.22 7.43 0.82
C CYS A 127 -7.41 7.20 1.79
N SER A 128 -7.94 5.96 1.83
CA SER A 128 -8.92 5.42 2.81
C SER A 128 -8.52 4.02 3.29
N ALA A 129 -8.77 3.64 4.55
CA ALA A 129 -8.49 2.29 5.06
C ALA A 129 -9.49 1.83 6.14
N PHE A 130 -9.73 0.52 6.29
CA PHE A 130 -10.59 -0.06 7.33
C PHE A 130 -10.25 -1.51 7.69
N ALA A 131 -10.77 -2.02 8.82
CA ALA A 131 -10.65 -3.41 9.25
C ALA A 131 -11.99 -4.01 9.75
N VAL A 132 -12.32 -5.21 9.26
CA VAL A 132 -13.60 -5.91 9.48
C VAL A 132 -13.38 -7.42 9.62
N THR A 133 -14.44 -8.16 9.95
CA THR A 133 -14.45 -9.64 9.98
C THR A 133 -15.40 -10.21 8.92
N THR A 134 -15.14 -11.39 8.37
CA THR A 134 -16.12 -12.05 7.51
C THR A 134 -17.23 -12.71 8.36
N PRO A 135 -18.50 -12.63 7.95
CA PRO A 135 -19.60 -13.22 8.71
C PRO A 135 -19.56 -14.77 8.70
N ASP A 136 -19.07 -15.38 7.61
CA ASP A 136 -19.15 -16.83 7.41
C ASP A 136 -17.94 -17.59 7.99
N THR A 137 -16.73 -17.07 7.76
CA THR A 137 -15.48 -17.73 8.16
C THR A 137 -14.87 -17.14 9.43
N GLY A 138 -15.25 -15.91 9.82
CA GLY A 138 -14.61 -15.18 10.92
C GLY A 138 -13.21 -14.65 10.57
N ASP A 139 -12.86 -14.60 9.28
CA ASP A 139 -11.58 -14.11 8.80
C ASP A 139 -11.43 -12.61 9.03
N TYR A 140 -10.21 -12.16 9.32
CA TYR A 140 -9.91 -10.74 9.49
C TYR A 140 -9.52 -10.11 8.16
N LEU A 141 -10.16 -8.99 7.83
CA LEU A 141 -9.92 -8.24 6.60
C LEU A 141 -9.40 -6.83 6.88
N MET A 142 -8.50 -6.35 6.04
CA MET A 142 -8.13 -4.94 5.91
C MET A 142 -8.42 -4.44 4.50
N GLY A 143 -9.25 -3.40 4.37
CA GLY A 143 -9.54 -2.74 3.11
C GLY A 143 -8.77 -1.42 2.96
N ARG A 144 -8.33 -1.10 1.74
CA ARG A 144 -7.46 0.03 1.44
C ARG A 144 -7.74 0.63 0.05
N ASN A 145 -7.96 1.94 -0.04
CA ASN A 145 -7.83 2.73 -1.27
C ASN A 145 -6.60 3.63 -1.21
N PHE A 146 -5.84 3.70 -2.30
CA PHE A 146 -4.79 4.69 -2.51
C PHE A 146 -5.24 5.71 -3.58
N ASP A 147 -5.38 6.97 -3.18
CA ASP A 147 -5.92 8.10 -3.95
C ASP A 147 -4.85 9.17 -4.17
N TYR A 148 -4.12 9.12 -5.28
CA TYR A 148 -3.22 10.21 -5.61
C TYR A 148 -3.30 10.59 -7.08
N SER A 149 -3.56 11.88 -7.30
CA SER A 149 -3.69 12.46 -8.63
C SER A 149 -2.31 12.83 -9.13
N HIS A 150 -1.84 12.07 -10.10
CA HIS A 150 -0.61 12.33 -10.85
C HIS A 150 -0.87 13.26 -12.04
N ASP A 151 -1.65 14.32 -11.84
CA ASP A 151 -2.07 15.27 -12.89
C ASP A 151 -2.62 14.59 -14.16
N ASN A 152 -3.48 13.58 -13.98
CA ASN A 152 -4.07 12.75 -15.02
C ASN A 152 -3.07 11.92 -15.85
N GLU A 153 -1.86 11.74 -15.36
CA GLU A 153 -0.88 10.88 -16.02
C GLU A 153 -1.10 9.40 -15.66
N PRO A 154 -1.05 8.49 -16.65
CA PRO A 154 -1.20 7.07 -16.38
C PRO A 154 0.06 6.54 -15.70
N ILE A 155 -0.09 6.11 -14.45
CA ILE A 155 1.03 5.58 -13.67
C ILE A 155 1.28 4.09 -13.93
N ALA A 156 2.48 3.67 -13.58
CA ALA A 156 2.84 2.28 -13.38
C ALA A 156 2.74 1.93 -11.89
N ALA A 157 1.68 1.22 -11.50
CA ALA A 157 1.59 0.59 -10.20
C ALA A 157 2.22 -0.81 -10.25
N ALA A 158 2.83 -1.27 -9.17
CA ALA A 158 3.40 -2.61 -9.12
C ALA A 158 3.03 -3.35 -7.82
N LEU A 159 2.65 -4.62 -7.94
CA LEU A 159 2.71 -5.56 -6.82
C LEU A 159 4.11 -6.15 -6.76
N VAL A 160 4.76 -6.03 -5.61
CA VAL A 160 6.11 -6.53 -5.39
C VAL A 160 6.08 -7.55 -4.27
N ARG A 161 6.56 -8.76 -4.56
CA ARG A 161 6.82 -9.78 -3.54
C ARG A 161 8.26 -9.69 -3.09
N THR A 162 8.50 -9.69 -1.78
CA THR A 162 9.84 -9.77 -1.18
C THR A 162 9.94 -10.97 -0.24
N ALA A 163 11.15 -11.53 -0.11
CA ALA A 163 11.46 -12.64 0.79
C ALA A 163 12.86 -12.43 1.42
N PRO A 164 13.04 -11.43 2.31
CA PRO A 164 14.34 -11.13 2.90
C PRO A 164 14.86 -12.28 3.77
N GLU A 165 16.18 -12.50 3.75
CA GLU A 165 16.82 -13.44 4.67
C GLU A 165 16.62 -12.98 6.13
N GLY A 166 16.09 -13.87 6.98
CA GLY A 166 15.82 -13.57 8.38
C GLY A 166 14.63 -12.64 8.63
N GLY A 167 13.91 -12.21 7.58
CA GLY A 167 12.69 -11.43 7.68
C GLY A 167 11.47 -12.17 7.14
N LEU A 168 10.32 -11.51 7.16
CA LEU A 168 9.06 -12.05 6.70
C LEU A 168 8.87 -11.79 5.21
N LYS A 169 8.38 -12.80 4.49
CA LYS A 169 7.90 -12.62 3.12
C LYS A 169 6.69 -11.70 3.10
N SER A 170 6.59 -10.88 2.06
CA SER A 170 5.47 -9.95 1.95
C SER A 170 5.11 -9.63 0.51
N ILE A 171 3.90 -9.13 0.33
CA ILE A 171 3.45 -8.44 -0.88
C ILE A 171 3.18 -6.98 -0.55
N SER A 172 3.54 -6.07 -1.45
CA SER A 172 3.32 -4.64 -1.29
C SER A 172 2.92 -3.96 -2.59
N MET A 173 2.06 -2.95 -2.49
CA MET A 173 1.71 -2.07 -3.60
C MET A 173 2.67 -0.88 -3.67
N VAL A 174 3.25 -0.69 -4.86
CA VAL A 174 4.25 0.33 -5.17
C VAL A 174 3.70 1.27 -6.22
N ASP A 175 3.91 2.57 -6.00
CA ASP A 175 3.72 3.59 -7.03
C ASP A 175 5.07 3.93 -7.67
N ALA A 176 5.28 3.46 -8.90
CA ALA A 176 6.54 3.67 -9.59
C ALA A 176 6.67 5.11 -10.15
N TYR A 177 5.60 5.91 -10.11
CA TYR A 177 5.63 7.32 -10.53
C TYR A 177 6.62 8.13 -9.70
N TRP A 178 6.82 7.76 -8.43
CA TRP A 178 7.76 8.42 -7.52
C TRP A 178 9.20 8.43 -8.01
N ILE A 179 9.58 7.47 -8.85
CA ILE A 179 10.89 7.41 -9.49
C ILE A 179 10.82 7.70 -10.99
N GLY A 180 9.74 8.34 -11.46
CA GLY A 180 9.61 8.81 -12.83
C GLY A 180 9.10 7.78 -13.83
N TYR A 181 8.69 6.58 -13.40
CA TYR A 181 7.99 5.65 -14.30
C TYR A 181 6.58 6.13 -14.61
N ARG A 182 6.12 5.87 -15.83
CA ARG A 182 4.74 6.00 -16.30
C ARG A 182 4.29 4.68 -16.92
N GLN A 183 3.11 4.70 -17.53
CA GLN A 183 2.62 3.61 -18.37
C GLN A 183 3.74 3.02 -19.26
N ASP A 184 3.75 1.71 -19.40
CA ASP A 184 4.74 0.90 -20.13
C ASP A 184 6.17 0.99 -19.57
N LEU A 185 6.34 1.42 -18.32
CA LEU A 185 7.64 1.66 -17.68
C LEU A 185 8.51 2.66 -18.47
N TRP A 186 7.89 3.61 -19.17
CA TRP A 186 8.59 4.78 -19.66
C TRP A 186 9.08 5.61 -18.48
N HIS A 187 10.36 5.94 -18.48
CA HIS A 187 11.05 6.58 -17.37
C HIS A 187 11.65 7.92 -17.77
N TYR A 188 11.35 8.93 -16.96
CA TYR A 188 12.12 10.15 -16.86
C TYR A 188 11.86 10.79 -15.49
N ILE A 189 12.91 11.08 -14.72
CA ILE A 189 12.77 11.48 -13.31
C ILE A 189 12.05 12.82 -13.12
N LEU A 190 12.08 13.72 -14.12
CA LEU A 190 11.40 15.01 -14.00
C LEU A 190 9.90 14.86 -14.23
N TYR A 191 9.12 15.35 -13.27
CA TYR A 191 7.64 15.33 -13.30
C TYR A 191 7.00 16.29 -14.29
N ASN A 192 7.78 17.04 -15.07
CA ASN A 192 7.24 17.92 -16.09
C ASN A 192 6.86 17.10 -17.33
N LYS A 193 5.57 17.06 -17.68
CA LYS A 193 5.02 16.32 -18.81
C LYS A 193 5.70 16.59 -20.16
N GLU A 194 5.97 17.85 -20.47
CA GLU A 194 6.63 18.24 -21.74
C GLU A 194 8.06 17.68 -21.80
N GLN A 195 8.79 17.79 -20.69
CA GLN A 195 10.14 17.25 -20.57
C GLN A 195 10.15 15.72 -20.58
N PHE A 196 9.16 15.09 -19.94
CA PHE A 196 8.96 13.65 -19.97
C PHE A 196 8.75 13.16 -21.41
N GLU A 197 7.79 13.72 -22.14
CA GLU A 197 7.53 13.30 -23.52
C GLU A 197 8.75 13.47 -24.45
N LYS A 198 9.54 14.51 -24.23
CA LYS A 198 10.74 14.78 -25.04
C LYS A 198 11.92 13.84 -24.72
N HIS A 199 12.05 13.36 -23.49
CA HIS A 199 13.26 12.66 -23.03
C HIS A 199 13.02 11.27 -22.43
N LYS A 200 11.77 10.79 -22.40
CA LYS A 200 11.45 9.46 -21.84
C LYS A 200 12.22 8.36 -22.55
N THR A 201 12.71 7.43 -21.75
CA THR A 201 13.37 6.20 -22.19
C THR A 201 12.86 5.05 -21.36
N GLN A 202 12.92 3.81 -21.86
CA GLN A 202 12.73 2.66 -21.00
C GLN A 202 14.08 2.25 -20.40
N ASP A 203 14.12 2.09 -19.09
CA ASP A 203 15.28 1.58 -18.36
C ASP A 203 14.78 0.90 -17.09
N LEU A 204 15.00 -0.41 -16.94
CA LEU A 204 14.52 -1.24 -15.82
C LEU A 204 15.36 -1.09 -14.56
N SER A 205 16.48 -0.35 -14.60
CA SER A 205 17.39 -0.24 -13.45
C SER A 205 16.72 0.26 -12.18
N TYR A 206 15.75 1.16 -12.31
CA TYR A 206 15.11 1.82 -11.18
C TYR A 206 14.10 0.94 -10.45
N ILE A 207 13.74 -0.22 -11.02
CA ILE A 207 12.97 -1.27 -10.35
C ILE A 207 13.68 -1.72 -9.06
N MET A 208 15.01 -1.63 -8.99
CA MET A 208 15.76 -1.93 -7.76
C MET A 208 15.27 -1.14 -6.54
N ALA A 209 14.65 0.04 -6.73
CA ALA A 209 14.13 0.86 -5.64
C ALA A 209 12.73 0.46 -5.14
N PHE A 210 12.03 -0.44 -5.83
CA PHE A 210 10.64 -0.80 -5.53
C PHE A 210 10.37 -1.18 -4.06
N PRO A 211 11.22 -1.96 -3.35
CA PRO A 211 10.99 -2.29 -1.94
C PRO A 211 10.91 -1.08 -0.99
N TYR A 212 11.30 0.11 -1.45
CA TYR A 212 11.31 1.37 -0.68
C TYR A 212 10.26 2.39 -1.15
N LEU A 213 9.41 2.02 -2.11
CA LEU A 213 8.38 2.87 -2.73
C LEU A 213 6.95 2.36 -2.45
N LEU A 214 6.82 1.47 -1.47
CA LEU A 214 5.54 0.89 -1.05
C LEU A 214 4.66 1.90 -0.30
N MET A 215 3.35 1.83 -0.54
CA MET A 215 2.34 2.64 0.15
C MET A 215 1.40 1.79 1.03
N ASP A 216 1.34 0.50 0.76
CA ASP A 216 0.65 -0.51 1.57
C ASP A 216 1.17 -1.93 1.29
N GLY A 217 0.90 -2.87 2.18
CA GLY A 217 1.27 -4.28 2.01
C GLY A 217 0.83 -5.19 3.15
N MET A 218 1.06 -6.49 2.97
CA MET A 218 0.80 -7.54 3.95
C MET A 218 1.91 -8.59 3.91
N ASN A 219 2.31 -9.10 5.07
CA ASN A 219 3.30 -10.17 5.18
C ASN A 219 2.69 -11.56 5.44
N GLU A 220 3.52 -12.59 5.39
CA GLU A 220 3.13 -14.00 5.56
C GLU A 220 2.57 -14.33 6.97
N ALA A 221 2.82 -13.47 7.97
CA ALA A 221 2.18 -13.60 9.28
C ALA A 221 0.70 -13.15 9.26
N GLY A 222 0.30 -12.41 8.23
CA GLY A 222 -1.00 -11.74 8.14
C GLY A 222 -1.03 -10.40 8.85
N PHE A 223 0.12 -9.76 9.07
CA PHE A 223 0.19 -8.35 9.45
C PHE A 223 0.17 -7.48 8.18
N ALA A 224 -0.69 -6.46 8.18
CA ALA A 224 -0.84 -5.51 7.09
C ALA A 224 -0.73 -4.07 7.59
N VAL A 225 -0.15 -3.22 6.75
CA VAL A 225 0.02 -1.79 7.05
C VAL A 225 -0.16 -0.96 5.78
N SER A 226 -0.72 0.23 5.95
CA SER A 226 -0.82 1.26 4.91
C SER A 226 -0.58 2.64 5.50
N VAL A 227 -0.24 3.60 4.65
CA VAL A 227 -0.03 5.00 5.06
C VAL A 227 -1.07 5.95 4.47
N LEU A 228 -1.59 6.89 5.24
CA LEU A 228 -2.55 7.90 4.78
C LEU A 228 -2.08 9.30 5.08
N HIS A 229 -2.18 10.20 4.12
CA HIS A 229 -1.81 11.59 4.32
C HIS A 229 -2.76 12.33 5.26
N LEU A 230 -2.16 13.14 6.11
CA LEU A 230 -2.77 14.10 7.01
C LEU A 230 -2.32 15.51 6.61
N ASP A 231 -3.07 16.52 7.05
CA ASP A 231 -2.91 17.93 6.65
C ASP A 231 -2.21 18.72 7.75
N GLY A 232 -1.31 18.04 8.45
CA GLY A 232 -0.48 18.58 9.49
C GLY A 232 0.97 18.71 9.03
N LYS A 233 1.78 19.30 9.88
CA LYS A 233 3.21 19.50 9.66
C LYS A 233 3.95 18.15 9.59
N PRO A 234 5.04 18.06 8.81
CA PRO A 234 5.80 16.82 8.68
C PRO A 234 6.34 16.35 10.04
N THR A 235 6.25 15.05 10.28
CA THR A 235 6.77 14.43 11.50
C THR A 235 8.29 14.47 11.53
N GLN A 236 8.88 15.11 12.54
CA GLN A 236 10.33 15.20 12.72
C GLN A 236 10.68 14.93 14.18
N GLN A 237 10.91 13.66 14.49
CA GLN A 237 11.31 13.21 15.83
C GLN A 237 12.85 13.21 15.97
N ALA A 238 13.33 13.26 17.21
CA ALA A 238 14.76 13.29 17.54
C ALA A 238 15.07 12.64 18.91
N SER A 239 14.27 11.67 19.32
CA SER A 239 14.33 11.02 20.63
C SER A 239 15.31 9.85 20.72
N THR A 240 15.46 9.07 19.65
CA THR A 240 16.28 7.84 19.62
C THR A 240 17.60 8.02 18.88
N GLY A 241 17.68 9.02 17.99
CA GLY A 241 18.80 9.24 17.09
C GLY A 241 18.84 8.30 15.87
N LYS A 242 17.91 7.34 15.76
CA LYS A 242 17.77 6.43 14.63
C LYS A 242 16.57 6.85 13.79
N LYS A 243 16.77 7.24 12.54
CA LYS A 243 15.71 7.85 11.72
C LYS A 243 15.17 6.91 10.66
N LEU A 244 13.85 6.90 10.49
CA LEU A 244 13.18 6.27 9.36
C LEU A 244 12.27 7.27 8.66
N THR A 245 12.34 7.29 7.33
CA THR A 245 11.28 7.89 6.52
C THR A 245 10.04 7.00 6.53
N THR A 246 8.90 7.55 6.11
CA THR A 246 7.61 6.86 6.07
C THR A 246 7.66 5.50 5.35
N THR A 247 8.22 5.45 4.13
CA THR A 247 8.28 4.20 3.35
C THR A 247 9.29 3.21 3.92
N LEU A 248 10.39 3.69 4.52
CA LEU A 248 11.32 2.83 5.26
C LEU A 248 10.65 2.21 6.49
N ALA A 249 9.82 2.96 7.21
CA ALA A 249 9.05 2.44 8.34
C ALA A 249 8.07 1.35 7.88
N LEU A 250 7.36 1.53 6.75
CA LEU A 250 6.51 0.49 6.17
C LEU A 250 7.29 -0.79 5.88
N ARG A 251 8.45 -0.68 5.20
CA ARG A 251 9.29 -1.84 4.86
C ARG A 251 9.83 -2.54 6.12
N MET A 252 10.29 -1.76 7.09
CA MET A 252 10.79 -2.26 8.38
C MET A 252 9.70 -3.04 9.14
N MET A 253 8.47 -2.52 9.19
CA MET A 253 7.36 -3.21 9.85
C MET A 253 6.96 -4.48 9.10
N LEU A 254 6.84 -4.44 7.77
CA LEU A 254 6.47 -5.63 7.00
C LEU A 254 7.51 -6.75 7.11
N ASP A 255 8.81 -6.44 7.22
CA ASP A 255 9.89 -7.43 7.36
C ASP A 255 9.95 -8.07 8.74
N HIS A 256 9.49 -7.38 9.78
CA HIS A 256 9.82 -7.73 11.16
C HIS A 256 8.63 -7.82 12.13
N ALA A 257 7.45 -7.31 11.77
CA ALA A 257 6.26 -7.39 12.63
C ALA A 257 5.31 -8.50 12.20
N ARG A 258 4.96 -9.38 13.14
CA ARG A 258 3.90 -10.39 12.96
C ARG A 258 2.53 -9.89 13.43
N THR A 259 2.52 -8.88 14.29
CA THR A 259 1.33 -8.30 14.92
C THR A 259 1.42 -6.78 14.95
N VAL A 260 0.28 -6.13 15.16
CA VAL A 260 0.21 -4.68 15.40
C VAL A 260 1.09 -4.31 16.60
N ASP A 261 1.03 -5.06 17.71
CA ASP A 261 1.82 -4.75 18.90
C ASP A 261 3.34 -4.86 18.67
N GLU A 262 3.78 -5.78 17.81
CA GLU A 262 5.19 -5.85 17.38
C GLU A 262 5.56 -4.65 16.50
N ALA A 263 4.69 -4.24 15.57
CA ALA A 263 4.89 -3.03 14.77
C ALA A 263 4.98 -1.78 15.65
N LEU A 264 4.14 -1.68 16.69
CA LEU A 264 4.17 -0.58 17.65
C LEU A 264 5.51 -0.51 18.39
N LYS A 265 6.10 -1.67 18.76
CA LYS A 265 7.42 -1.75 19.41
C LYS A 265 8.56 -1.42 18.45
N ILE A 266 8.45 -1.78 17.17
CA ILE A 266 9.42 -1.36 16.15
C ILE A 266 9.43 0.16 16.08
N LEU A 267 8.27 0.81 16.00
CA LEU A 267 8.19 2.27 15.94
C LEU A 267 8.75 2.96 17.19
N ASP A 268 8.68 2.35 18.38
CA ASP A 268 9.33 2.90 19.60
C ASP A 268 10.86 2.95 19.49
N GLY A 269 11.46 2.15 18.61
CA GLY A 269 12.91 2.07 18.41
C GLY A 269 13.49 3.12 17.46
N TYR A 270 12.63 3.93 16.82
CA TYR A 270 13.03 4.86 15.76
C TYR A 270 12.32 6.21 15.88
N ASP A 271 13.01 7.25 15.45
CA ASP A 271 12.46 8.57 15.16
C ASP A 271 11.90 8.57 13.73
N LEU A 272 10.61 8.88 13.56
CA LEU A 272 10.10 9.14 12.23
C LEU A 272 10.53 10.53 11.75
N TRP A 273 10.94 10.57 10.48
CA TRP A 273 11.36 11.80 9.82
C TRP A 273 10.72 11.93 8.45
N ILE A 274 9.97 13.00 8.28
CA ILE A 274 9.35 13.41 7.02
C ILE A 274 10.02 14.72 6.56
N PRO A 275 10.39 14.84 5.27
CA PRO A 275 11.05 16.03 4.75
C PRO A 275 10.18 17.30 4.87
N ASP A 276 10.81 18.47 4.89
CA ASP A 276 10.10 19.75 4.90
C ASP A 276 9.24 19.92 3.62
N ASN A 277 8.07 20.55 3.77
CA ASN A 277 7.06 20.76 2.70
C ASN A 277 6.33 19.49 2.21
N ASP A 278 6.40 18.43 3.00
CA ASP A 278 5.54 17.24 2.92
C ASP A 278 4.54 17.28 4.10
N GLY A 279 3.46 16.49 4.06
CA GLY A 279 2.50 16.39 5.16
C GLY A 279 2.90 15.33 6.18
N ASN A 280 2.26 15.32 7.35
CA ASN A 280 2.29 14.13 8.20
C ASN A 280 1.41 13.01 7.63
N TYR A 281 1.57 11.82 8.19
CA TYR A 281 0.80 10.65 7.80
C TYR A 281 0.34 9.88 9.02
N HIS A 282 -0.71 9.08 8.86
CA HIS A 282 -1.03 8.02 9.79
C HIS A 282 -0.78 6.65 9.18
N PHE A 283 -0.33 5.72 10.02
CA PHE A 283 -0.26 4.31 9.66
C PHE A 283 -1.56 3.64 10.09
N TYR A 284 -2.24 3.00 9.14
CA TYR A 284 -3.34 2.08 9.45
C TYR A 284 -2.80 0.66 9.43
N MET A 285 -2.91 -0.03 10.56
CA MET A 285 -2.37 -1.38 10.76
C MET A 285 -3.49 -2.34 11.16
N ALA A 286 -3.39 -3.58 10.70
CA ALA A 286 -4.23 -4.68 11.17
C ALA A 286 -3.48 -6.01 11.08
N ASP A 287 -3.86 -7.00 11.89
CA ASP A 287 -3.25 -8.32 11.85
C ASP A 287 -4.25 -9.49 11.92
N ALA A 288 -3.72 -10.70 11.67
CA ALA A 288 -4.47 -11.94 11.68
C ALA A 288 -4.99 -12.38 13.07
N THR A 289 -4.72 -11.62 14.13
CA THR A 289 -5.35 -11.81 15.46
C THR A 289 -6.63 -10.97 15.62
N GLY A 290 -6.92 -10.11 14.65
CA GLY A 290 -8.05 -9.18 14.67
C GLY A 290 -7.75 -7.84 15.33
N ARG A 291 -6.50 -7.62 15.72
CA ARG A 291 -6.02 -6.33 16.23
C ARG A 291 -5.90 -5.34 15.07
N TYR A 292 -6.29 -4.09 15.31
CA TYR A 292 -6.12 -2.99 14.36
C TYR A 292 -5.80 -1.70 15.10
N ALA A 293 -4.91 -0.87 14.56
CA ALA A 293 -4.56 0.40 15.17
C ALA A 293 -4.28 1.46 14.10
N ILE A 294 -4.53 2.71 14.48
CA ILE A 294 -4.09 3.88 13.73
C ILE A 294 -2.99 4.54 14.54
N VAL A 295 -1.83 4.76 13.93
CA VAL A 295 -0.70 5.42 14.58
C VAL A 295 -0.46 6.76 13.92
N GLU A 296 -0.58 7.82 14.71
CA GLU A 296 -0.44 9.21 14.29
C GLU A 296 0.69 9.88 15.06
N PHE A 297 1.39 10.81 14.40
CA PHE A 297 2.38 11.67 15.02
C PHE A 297 1.90 13.10 14.84
N VAL A 298 1.17 13.56 15.86
CA VAL A 298 0.39 14.80 15.85
C VAL A 298 0.74 15.64 17.08
N TYR A 299 0.10 16.80 17.23
CA TYR A 299 0.20 17.58 18.46
C TYR A 299 -0.38 16.81 19.64
N ASP A 300 0.04 17.13 20.86
CA ASP A 300 -0.59 16.57 22.04
C ASP A 300 -2.07 17.02 22.17
N LYS A 301 -2.83 16.30 22.99
CA LYS A 301 -4.28 16.44 23.07
C LYS A 301 -4.76 17.76 23.63
N ASP A 302 -3.91 18.52 24.31
CA ASP A 302 -4.29 19.83 24.86
C ASP A 302 -4.18 20.94 23.81
N HIS A 303 -3.55 20.66 22.66
CA HIS A 303 -3.24 21.62 21.60
C HIS A 303 -4.00 21.36 20.27
N GLN A 304 -5.30 21.05 20.34
CA GLN A 304 -6.16 20.74 19.18
C GLN A 304 -6.66 21.97 18.38
N SER A 305 -6.33 23.18 18.81
CA SER A 305 -6.78 24.42 18.16
C SER A 305 -5.90 24.77 16.96
N LYS A 306 -6.50 25.33 15.89
CA LYS A 306 -5.79 25.77 14.68
C LYS A 306 -4.62 26.72 14.99
N ILE A 307 -4.75 27.54 16.05
CA ILE A 307 -3.69 28.47 16.46
C ILE A 307 -2.38 27.77 16.81
N TYR A 308 -2.36 26.48 17.15
CA TYR A 308 -1.15 25.73 17.47
C TYR A 308 -0.57 25.01 16.24
N ILE A 309 -1.42 24.68 15.27
CA ILE A 309 -1.06 24.00 14.02
C ILE A 309 -0.24 24.92 13.11
N ASP A 310 -0.54 26.23 13.13
CA ASP A 310 0.04 27.23 12.22
C ASP A 310 1.12 28.13 12.86
N ASP A 311 1.57 27.88 14.10
CA ASP A 311 2.38 28.86 14.85
C ASP A 311 3.90 28.66 14.85
N GLU A 312 4.41 28.38 13.65
CA GLU A 312 5.84 28.39 13.37
C GLU A 312 6.30 29.81 13.00
N TYR A 313 7.49 30.18 13.45
CA TYR A 313 8.19 31.36 12.96
C TYR A 313 9.65 31.03 12.66
N THR A 314 10.21 31.68 11.64
CA THR A 314 11.65 31.61 11.39
C THR A 314 12.35 32.57 12.35
N GLY A 315 13.21 32.04 13.21
CA GLY A 315 14.01 32.81 14.14
C GLY A 315 15.14 33.54 13.42
N GLU A 316 15.81 34.45 14.13
CA GLU A 316 16.98 35.17 13.60
C GLU A 316 18.15 34.22 13.22
N ASP A 317 18.15 33.00 13.75
CA ASP A 317 19.10 31.93 13.43
C ASP A 317 18.74 31.14 12.14
N GLY A 318 17.66 31.52 11.46
CA GLY A 318 17.17 30.84 10.27
C GLY A 318 16.52 29.49 10.54
N LYS A 319 16.28 29.11 11.80
CA LYS A 319 15.59 27.88 12.18
C LYS A 319 14.11 28.13 12.42
N THR A 320 13.32 27.06 12.34
CA THR A 320 11.91 27.08 12.73
C THR A 320 11.79 27.01 14.24
N HIS A 321 11.01 27.92 14.81
CA HIS A 321 10.64 27.97 16.23
C HIS A 321 9.12 27.97 16.35
N PHE A 322 8.61 27.65 17.54
CA PHE A 322 7.18 27.68 17.85
C PHE A 322 6.89 28.83 18.81
N LYS A 323 5.80 29.58 18.61
CA LYS A 323 5.45 30.66 19.56
C LYS A 323 4.93 30.13 20.90
N TYR A 324 4.46 28.88 20.95
CA TYR A 324 3.98 28.23 22.16
C TYR A 324 4.95 27.11 22.58
N PRO A 325 5.82 27.36 23.58
CA PRO A 325 6.87 26.41 23.96
C PRO A 325 6.35 25.15 24.65
N ASP A 326 5.11 25.18 25.17
CA ASP A 326 4.48 24.03 25.85
C ASP A 326 3.80 23.05 24.87
N VAL A 327 3.71 23.41 23.57
CA VAL A 327 3.17 22.53 22.53
C VAL A 327 4.17 21.43 22.23
N LEU A 328 3.73 20.17 22.27
CA LEU A 328 4.56 19.02 21.92
C LEU A 328 4.17 18.49 20.52
N PRO A 329 4.81 18.99 19.43
CA PRO A 329 4.58 18.45 18.11
C PRO A 329 5.10 17.01 18.03
N ASN A 330 4.47 16.19 17.18
CA ASN A 330 4.90 14.81 16.91
C ASN A 330 4.79 13.85 18.11
N THR A 331 3.84 14.13 19.00
CA THR A 331 3.40 13.17 20.01
C THR A 331 2.74 12.00 19.30
N ARG A 332 3.22 10.78 19.60
CA ARG A 332 2.65 9.56 19.07
C ARG A 332 1.29 9.29 19.72
N GLU A 333 0.25 9.18 18.91
CA GLU A 333 -1.07 8.74 19.31
C GLU A 333 -1.37 7.37 18.69
N VAL A 334 -1.84 6.42 19.51
CA VAL A 334 -2.33 5.12 19.05
C VAL A 334 -3.84 5.08 19.26
N ILE A 335 -4.59 4.91 18.17
CA ILE A 335 -6.04 5.08 18.14
C ILE A 335 -6.70 3.78 17.71
N GLU A 336 -7.57 3.27 18.58
CA GLU A 336 -8.30 2.02 18.41
C GLU A 336 -9.57 2.19 17.57
N LYS A 337 -9.39 2.37 16.26
CA LYS A 337 -10.52 2.61 15.33
C LYS A 337 -10.43 1.74 14.08
N ARG A 338 -11.59 1.24 13.65
CA ARG A 338 -11.74 0.30 12.52
C ARG A 338 -11.67 0.94 11.13
N TYR A 339 -11.64 2.26 11.04
CA TYR A 339 -11.73 2.97 9.77
C TYR A 339 -11.06 4.33 9.89
N ALA A 340 -10.41 4.72 8.79
CA ALA A 340 -9.64 5.94 8.66
C ALA A 340 -9.71 6.47 7.22
N SER A 341 -9.68 7.78 7.07
CA SER A 341 -9.47 8.45 5.77
C SER A 341 -8.43 9.55 5.95
N ASN A 342 -7.95 10.15 4.85
CA ASN A 342 -7.05 11.30 4.95
C ASN A 342 -7.65 12.37 5.83
N PHE A 343 -6.85 12.95 6.72
CA PHE A 343 -7.23 14.10 7.55
C PHE A 343 -8.20 13.79 8.70
N TYR A 344 -8.68 12.54 8.84
CA TYR A 344 -9.66 12.17 9.86
C TYR A 344 -9.16 10.94 10.62
N VAL A 345 -8.85 11.14 11.90
CA VAL A 345 -9.10 10.21 13.02
C VAL A 345 -8.76 10.90 14.35
N SER A 346 -7.58 11.54 14.49
CA SER A 346 -7.27 12.32 15.71
C SER A 346 -8.07 13.62 15.80
N GLU A 347 -8.48 13.95 17.01
CA GLU A 347 -9.16 15.20 17.35
C GLU A 347 -8.26 16.42 17.11
N THR A 348 -6.95 16.25 17.22
CA THR A 348 -5.95 17.31 16.99
C THR A 348 -5.95 17.81 15.55
N MET A 349 -6.31 16.93 14.60
CA MET A 349 -6.46 17.27 13.19
C MET A 349 -7.83 17.88 12.85
N ALA A 350 -8.75 17.94 13.80
CA ALA A 350 -10.13 18.36 13.52
C ALA A 350 -10.24 19.78 12.96
N CYS A 351 -9.32 20.66 13.36
CA CYS A 351 -9.28 22.08 13.01
C CYS A 351 -8.30 22.41 11.87
N SER A 352 -7.62 21.43 11.26
CA SER A 352 -6.79 21.67 10.07
C SER A 352 -7.66 22.05 8.87
N ASP A 353 -7.07 22.62 7.82
CA ASP A 353 -7.82 23.10 6.64
C ASP A 353 -8.59 21.97 5.94
N LYS A 354 -8.05 20.75 5.95
CA LYS A 354 -8.70 19.54 5.44
C LYS A 354 -9.42 18.73 6.52
N GLY A 355 -9.37 19.16 7.78
CA GLY A 355 -9.98 18.48 8.92
C GLY A 355 -11.51 18.57 8.96
N PRO A 356 -12.17 17.71 9.77
CA PRO A 356 -13.63 17.59 9.85
C PRO A 356 -14.44 18.83 10.19
N LYS A 357 -13.85 19.83 10.86
CA LYS A 357 -14.57 21.06 11.17
C LYS A 357 -14.59 22.05 10.00
N LEU A 358 -13.64 21.93 9.07
CA LEU A 358 -13.41 22.92 7.99
C LEU A 358 -13.58 22.34 6.58
N SER A 359 -13.56 21.01 6.42
CA SER A 359 -13.67 20.33 5.13
C SER A 359 -14.48 19.04 5.20
N ASN A 360 -15.08 18.68 4.07
CA ASN A 360 -15.81 17.42 3.86
C ASN A 360 -15.01 16.38 3.05
N HIS A 361 -13.78 16.70 2.62
CA HIS A 361 -13.04 15.91 1.64
C HIS A 361 -12.78 14.47 2.10
N GLY A 362 -12.15 14.27 3.27
CA GLY A 362 -12.02 12.92 3.85
C GLY A 362 -13.23 12.51 4.69
N LYS A 363 -14.05 13.47 5.16
CA LYS A 363 -15.20 13.24 6.05
C LYS A 363 -16.24 12.35 5.40
N THR A 364 -16.57 12.64 4.15
CA THR A 364 -17.64 11.94 3.43
C THR A 364 -17.33 10.45 3.30
N ARG A 365 -16.07 10.12 2.98
CA ARG A 365 -15.59 8.72 2.90
C ARG A 365 -15.57 8.08 4.28
N TYR A 366 -15.09 8.80 5.29
CA TYR A 366 -15.07 8.34 6.67
C TYR A 366 -16.48 7.99 7.18
N ASP A 367 -17.44 8.90 7.04
CA ASP A 367 -18.82 8.71 7.49
C ASP A 367 -19.50 7.53 6.77
N MET A 368 -19.22 7.34 5.48
CA MET A 368 -19.75 6.22 4.71
C MET A 368 -19.16 4.88 5.17
N MET A 369 -17.85 4.80 5.44
CA MET A 369 -17.24 3.61 6.04
C MET A 369 -17.85 3.32 7.41
N GLU A 370 -17.94 4.34 8.27
CA GLU A 370 -18.56 4.23 9.58
C GLU A 370 -19.99 3.68 9.48
N PHE A 371 -20.81 4.26 8.62
CA PHE A 371 -22.19 3.86 8.44
C PHE A 371 -22.29 2.40 7.97
N VAL A 372 -21.62 2.04 6.88
CA VAL A 372 -21.70 0.69 6.30
C VAL A 372 -21.17 -0.36 7.29
N ILE A 373 -20.02 -0.11 7.91
CA ILE A 373 -19.40 -1.05 8.86
C ILE A 373 -20.31 -1.23 10.09
N LYS A 374 -20.87 -0.16 10.65
CA LYS A 374 -21.78 -0.24 11.81
C LYS A 374 -23.09 -0.96 11.46
N GLN A 375 -23.70 -0.68 10.30
CA GLN A 375 -24.93 -1.33 9.87
C GLN A 375 -24.76 -2.85 9.67
N ASN A 376 -23.55 -3.29 9.32
CA ASN A 376 -23.22 -4.70 9.16
C ASN A 376 -22.53 -5.30 10.40
N SER A 377 -22.68 -4.70 11.59
CA SER A 377 -22.12 -5.23 12.84
C SER A 377 -20.60 -5.49 12.79
N ASN A 378 -19.85 -4.64 12.09
CA ASN A 378 -18.41 -4.75 11.80
C ASN A 378 -18.01 -5.97 10.96
N GLN A 379 -18.96 -6.56 10.23
CA GLN A 379 -18.74 -7.71 9.38
C GLN A 379 -18.99 -7.39 7.92
N LEU A 380 -18.10 -7.83 7.03
CA LEU A 380 -18.29 -7.76 5.57
C LEU A 380 -17.65 -9.00 4.96
N SER A 381 -18.29 -9.58 3.94
CA SER A 381 -17.60 -10.52 3.05
C SER A 381 -16.46 -9.81 2.31
N GLU A 382 -15.52 -10.54 1.71
CA GLU A 382 -14.47 -9.92 0.87
C GLU A 382 -15.07 -9.09 -0.27
N GLU A 383 -16.15 -9.57 -0.89
CA GLU A 383 -16.89 -8.82 -1.90
C GLU A 383 -17.56 -7.58 -1.31
N GLY A 384 -18.16 -7.68 -0.12
CA GLY A 384 -18.73 -6.54 0.60
C GLY A 384 -17.68 -5.48 0.94
N ALA A 385 -16.49 -5.90 1.36
CA ALA A 385 -15.36 -5.02 1.61
C ALA A 385 -14.89 -4.32 0.31
N MET A 386 -14.77 -5.05 -0.80
CA MET A 386 -14.42 -4.45 -2.09
C MET A 386 -15.51 -3.49 -2.61
N ASN A 387 -16.78 -3.81 -2.39
CA ASN A 387 -17.89 -2.92 -2.73
C ASN A 387 -17.88 -1.64 -1.89
N LEU A 388 -17.52 -1.73 -0.60
CA LEU A 388 -17.31 -0.55 0.23
C LEU A 388 -16.16 0.31 -0.32
N LEU A 389 -15.02 -0.29 -0.68
CA LEU A 389 -13.89 0.41 -1.31
C LEU A 389 -14.29 1.12 -2.61
N ASN A 390 -15.09 0.46 -3.46
CA ASN A 390 -15.65 1.08 -4.65
C ASN A 390 -16.51 2.31 -4.30
N GLY A 391 -17.40 2.17 -3.32
CA GLY A 391 -18.25 3.26 -2.85
C GLY A 391 -17.44 4.47 -2.36
N VAL A 392 -16.34 4.25 -1.63
CA VAL A 392 -15.47 5.32 -1.11
C VAL A 392 -14.33 5.71 -2.06
N SER A 393 -14.34 5.21 -3.30
CA SER A 393 -13.32 5.56 -4.29
C SER A 393 -13.57 6.94 -4.90
N GLN A 394 -12.50 7.58 -5.34
CA GLN A 394 -12.54 8.94 -5.87
C GLN A 394 -12.22 8.94 -7.35
N ALA A 395 -13.08 9.59 -8.15
CA ALA A 395 -12.69 10.01 -9.49
C ALA A 395 -11.61 11.09 -9.41
N GLU A 396 -10.90 11.28 -10.51
CA GLU A 396 -9.95 12.38 -10.59
C GLU A 396 -10.66 13.73 -10.52
N THR A 397 -10.06 14.66 -9.76
CA THR A 397 -10.46 16.06 -9.70
C THR A 397 -9.23 16.91 -9.99
N PRO A 398 -9.21 17.68 -11.10
CA PRO A 398 -8.06 18.52 -11.45
C PRO A 398 -7.63 19.45 -10.31
N GLY A 399 -6.33 19.53 -10.05
CA GLY A 399 -5.75 20.37 -9.00
C GLY A 399 -5.96 19.84 -7.56
N ASN A 400 -6.54 18.65 -7.39
CA ASN A 400 -6.66 18.00 -6.10
C ASN A 400 -5.74 16.76 -6.02
N PRO A 401 -4.58 16.86 -5.34
CA PRO A 401 -3.60 15.78 -5.27
C PRO A 401 -4.15 14.53 -4.58
N THR A 402 -5.09 14.67 -3.63
CA THR A 402 -5.67 13.54 -2.89
C THR A 402 -6.93 12.96 -3.54
N SER A 403 -7.12 13.22 -4.84
CA SER A 403 -8.16 12.61 -5.68
C SER A 403 -7.60 11.44 -6.49
N HIS A 404 -8.42 10.80 -7.33
CA HIS A 404 -8.03 9.70 -8.22
C HIS A 404 -7.54 8.43 -7.48
N THR A 405 -8.45 7.50 -7.19
CA THR A 405 -8.08 6.17 -6.68
C THR A 405 -7.27 5.39 -7.72
N GLN A 406 -5.98 5.20 -7.47
CA GLN A 406 -5.08 4.44 -8.34
C GLN A 406 -5.27 2.93 -8.14
N TRP A 407 -5.48 2.48 -6.90
CA TRP A 407 -5.82 1.09 -6.61
C TRP A 407 -6.62 0.92 -5.33
N SER A 408 -7.27 -0.23 -5.24
CA SER A 408 -8.05 -0.71 -4.10
C SER A 408 -7.62 -2.13 -3.76
N VAL A 409 -7.32 -2.41 -2.49
CA VAL A 409 -6.93 -3.74 -2.02
C VAL A 409 -7.81 -4.18 -0.86
N VAL A 410 -8.27 -5.43 -0.91
CA VAL A 410 -8.77 -6.16 0.25
C VAL A 410 -7.73 -7.21 0.64
N TYR A 411 -7.09 -7.02 1.78
CA TYR A 411 -6.21 -7.98 2.41
C TYR A 411 -7.02 -8.88 3.34
N ASN A 412 -7.18 -10.16 3.00
CA ASN A 412 -7.63 -11.18 3.94
C ASN A 412 -6.41 -11.66 4.73
N LEU A 413 -6.31 -11.18 5.98
CA LEU A 413 -5.19 -11.36 6.89
C LEU A 413 -5.11 -12.82 7.38
N SER A 414 -6.26 -13.47 7.52
CA SER A 414 -6.35 -14.88 7.91
C SER A 414 -5.91 -15.82 6.80
N GLN A 415 -6.21 -15.49 5.54
CA GLN A 415 -5.86 -16.33 4.39
C GLN A 415 -4.57 -15.89 3.68
N ARG A 416 -3.98 -14.76 4.10
CA ARG A 416 -2.77 -14.16 3.52
C ARG A 416 -2.98 -13.87 2.05
N LYS A 417 -4.19 -13.46 1.70
CA LYS A 417 -4.67 -13.22 0.33
C LYS A 417 -4.93 -11.72 0.13
N ALA A 418 -4.49 -11.17 -0.99
CA ALA A 418 -4.81 -9.81 -1.40
C ALA A 418 -5.62 -9.84 -2.70
N THR A 419 -6.78 -9.17 -2.69
CA THR A 419 -7.63 -8.96 -3.86
C THR A 419 -7.55 -7.51 -4.29
N ILE A 420 -7.11 -7.24 -5.52
CA ILE A 420 -6.67 -5.93 -5.98
C ILE A 420 -7.48 -5.49 -7.20
N CYS A 421 -7.92 -4.24 -7.19
CA CYS A 421 -8.44 -3.54 -8.36
C CYS A 421 -7.55 -2.32 -8.63
N VAL A 422 -7.21 -2.08 -9.89
CA VAL A 422 -6.41 -0.92 -10.31
C VAL A 422 -7.22 0.00 -11.21
N ASN A 423 -6.97 1.30 -11.12
CA ASN A 423 -7.60 2.35 -11.91
C ASN A 423 -9.14 2.33 -11.82
N ARG A 424 -9.68 2.01 -10.62
CA ARG A 424 -11.13 1.91 -10.33
C ARG A 424 -11.90 0.91 -11.21
N ASP A 425 -11.21 -0.02 -11.84
CA ASP A 425 -11.84 -1.08 -12.63
C ASP A 425 -12.17 -2.28 -11.75
N TYR A 426 -13.24 -2.18 -10.99
CA TYR A 426 -13.71 -3.22 -10.06
C TYR A 426 -14.25 -4.49 -10.75
N LYS A 427 -14.35 -4.49 -12.09
CA LYS A 427 -14.73 -5.67 -12.87
C LYS A 427 -13.55 -6.64 -13.01
N ASN A 428 -12.33 -6.11 -13.12
CA ASN A 428 -11.12 -6.91 -13.27
C ASN A 428 -10.32 -6.90 -11.96
N LYS A 429 -10.39 -8.03 -11.24
CA LYS A 429 -9.72 -8.21 -9.95
C LYS A 429 -8.51 -9.14 -10.11
N PHE A 430 -7.42 -8.81 -9.43
CA PHE A 430 -6.23 -9.65 -9.35
C PHE A 430 -6.11 -10.22 -7.94
N THR A 431 -5.67 -11.48 -7.80
CA THR A 431 -5.52 -12.14 -6.50
C THR A 431 -4.08 -12.61 -6.32
N PHE A 432 -3.51 -12.34 -5.16
CA PHE A 432 -2.17 -12.75 -4.78
C PHE A 432 -2.13 -13.27 -3.36
N TYR A 433 -1.08 -14.02 -3.03
CA TYR A 433 -0.86 -14.51 -1.68
C TYR A 433 0.53 -14.11 -1.15
N ALA A 434 0.57 -13.74 0.13
CA ALA A 434 1.78 -13.59 0.92
C ALA A 434 2.16 -14.95 1.52
N LYS A 435 2.81 -15.80 0.72
CA LYS A 435 3.30 -17.14 1.10
C LYS A 435 4.81 -17.21 1.11
#